data_AF-A0A812GME6-F1
#
_entry.id   AF-A0A812GME6-F1
#
_cell.length_a   1.000
_cell.length_b   1.000
_cell.length_c   1.000
_cell.angle_alpha   90.00
_cell.angle_beta   90.00
_cell.angle_gamma   90.00
#
_symmetry.space_group_name_H-M   'P 1'
#
loop_
_entity.id
_entity.type
_entity.pdbx_description
1 polymer ?
#
loop_
_entity_poly.entity_id
_entity_poly.type
_entity_poly.pdbx_seq_one_letter_code
_entity_poly.pdbx_strand_id
1 'polypeptide(L)'
;MRAACSAKLQKACRPCMGGFAHAMLRAAGLASLLSVCSASSSDALLWGGATDISTCVLASPFIRSMCDGTLDARHFAQYMIQDMSCYMPGATEVLLSLYQRSLKEHGPQSNWTLFFKETHENYRVYGEAEAKGWNLEKVGPSNACTAYVDFLRQTAESESLAQAVIAFAPCSVLWDWLAVRMRRCAVPGNAYTDWIKALPATKKQADFNAWDPLLQEALQRDRAQSLQTFRKAMIQELEFFNSVVPGFKPATSFHCEVPPELAKGGIRDAERKGDKVLTCLGLGFIALGVLQWCFCQRGPIPPMEKPLL
;
A
#
# COMPACT_ATOMS: atom_id res chain seq x y z
N MET A 1 -74.45 -6.91 -28.25
CA MET A 1 -74.75 -6.01 -29.38
C MET A 1 -73.43 -5.43 -29.86
N ARG A 2 -72.93 -5.90 -31.00
CA ARG A 2 -72.77 -5.14 -32.27
C ARG A 2 -71.76 -3.98 -32.12
N ALA A 3 -70.51 -4.11 -32.56
CA ALA A 3 -70.00 -4.05 -33.94
C ALA A 3 -69.85 -2.62 -34.50
N ALA A 4 -68.79 -2.46 -35.31
CA ALA A 4 -68.33 -1.28 -36.07
C ALA A 4 -67.53 -0.26 -35.23
N CYS A 5 -66.31 0.13 -35.60
CA CYS A 5 -65.89 0.46 -36.95
C CYS A 5 -64.56 -0.18 -37.38
N SER A 6 -64.59 -0.70 -38.60
CA SER A 6 -63.55 -1.43 -39.31
C SER A 6 -62.74 -0.48 -40.22
N ALA A 7 -61.48 -0.86 -40.43
CA ALA A 7 -60.71 -0.74 -41.67
C ALA A 7 -60.35 0.63 -42.25
N LYS A 8 -59.03 0.91 -42.24
CA LYS A 8 -58.13 1.34 -43.34
C LYS A 8 -56.81 1.74 -42.65
N LEU A 9 -55.67 1.07 -42.76
CA LEU A 9 -55.01 0.49 -43.92
C LEU A 9 -54.10 -0.68 -43.50
N GLN A 10 -54.32 -1.84 -44.11
CA GLN A 10 -53.30 -2.87 -44.36
C GLN A 10 -52.98 -2.83 -45.85
N LYS A 11 -51.70 -2.61 -46.18
CA LYS A 11 -50.99 -2.96 -47.44
C LYS A 11 -49.53 -2.52 -47.20
N ALA A 12 -48.47 -3.28 -47.44
CA ALA A 12 -48.25 -4.66 -47.82
C ALA A 12 -46.75 -4.92 -47.58
N CYS A 13 -46.40 -6.04 -46.93
CA CYS A 13 -45.23 -6.90 -47.18
C CYS A 13 -44.97 -7.79 -45.95
N ARG A 14 -45.16 -9.10 -46.13
CA ARG A 14 -44.63 -10.22 -45.34
C ARG A 14 -43.61 -10.95 -46.25
N PRO A 15 -42.80 -11.92 -45.78
CA PRO A 15 -42.32 -12.20 -44.42
C PRO A 15 -40.81 -12.53 -44.35
N CYS A 16 -40.20 -12.53 -43.16
CA CYS A 16 -39.30 -13.63 -42.74
C CYS A 16 -39.02 -13.58 -41.23
N MET A 17 -39.37 -14.68 -40.54
CA MET A 17 -38.80 -15.27 -39.32
C MET A 17 -38.25 -14.30 -38.25
N GLY A 18 -38.88 -14.11 -37.09
CA GLY A 18 -39.00 -15.03 -35.95
C GLY A 18 -38.88 -14.13 -34.70
N GLY A 19 -39.81 -14.12 -33.75
CA GLY A 19 -39.91 -15.13 -32.70
C GLY A 19 -38.92 -14.80 -31.57
N PHE A 20 -39.44 -14.35 -30.41
CA PHE A 20 -38.73 -14.08 -29.13
C PHE A 20 -37.99 -12.74 -28.95
N ALA A 21 -38.73 -11.64 -28.70
CA ALA A 21 -38.11 -10.44 -28.07
C ALA A 21 -39.09 -9.47 -27.38
N HIS A 22 -40.33 -9.86 -27.05
CA HIS A 22 -41.34 -8.92 -26.52
C HIS A 22 -41.94 -9.29 -25.16
N ALA A 23 -41.35 -10.24 -24.42
CA ALA A 23 -41.78 -10.60 -23.06
C ALA A 23 -40.75 -10.29 -21.96
N MET A 24 -39.64 -9.61 -22.28
CA MET A 24 -38.56 -9.28 -21.32
C MET A 24 -38.33 -7.77 -21.21
N LEU A 25 -39.40 -6.97 -21.17
CA LEU A 25 -39.29 -5.50 -21.06
C LEU A 25 -40.29 -4.87 -20.08
N ARG A 26 -40.62 -5.57 -18.99
CA ARG A 26 -41.31 -4.98 -17.83
C ARG A 26 -40.82 -5.42 -16.44
N ALA A 27 -39.84 -6.34 -16.34
CA ALA A 27 -39.23 -6.71 -15.06
C ALA A 27 -37.89 -5.98 -14.76
N ALA A 28 -37.33 -5.26 -15.73
CA ALA A 28 -36.04 -4.57 -15.58
C ALA A 28 -36.15 -3.14 -14.97
N GLY A 29 -37.35 -2.69 -14.62
CA GLY A 29 -37.61 -1.29 -14.25
C GLY A 29 -37.56 -0.97 -12.75
N LEU A 30 -37.42 -1.96 -11.86
CA LEU A 30 -37.38 -1.73 -10.40
C LEU A 30 -36.19 -2.37 -9.67
N ALA A 31 -35.35 -3.15 -10.36
CA ALA A 31 -34.12 -3.70 -9.77
C ALA A 31 -32.93 -2.73 -9.84
N SER A 32 -33.00 -1.68 -10.64
CA SER A 32 -31.88 -0.74 -10.87
C SER A 32 -31.81 0.43 -9.88
N LEU A 33 -32.59 0.41 -8.80
CA LEU A 33 -32.53 1.42 -7.73
C LEU A 33 -31.96 0.91 -6.41
N LEU A 34 -31.45 -0.33 -6.37
CA LEU A 34 -30.75 -0.86 -5.20
C LEU A 34 -29.45 -1.52 -5.63
N SER A 35 -28.35 -0.99 -5.10
CA SER A 35 -26.97 -1.52 -5.17
C SER A 35 -26.15 -1.20 -6.42
N VAL A 36 -25.86 0.09 -6.60
CA VAL A 36 -24.49 0.49 -6.96
C VAL A 36 -23.89 1.16 -5.73
N CYS A 37 -23.61 0.37 -4.69
CA CYS A 37 -22.48 0.69 -3.83
C CYS A 37 -21.25 0.32 -4.66
N SER A 38 -20.62 1.29 -5.32
CA SER A 38 -19.29 1.04 -5.89
C SER A 38 -18.41 0.54 -4.76
N ALA A 39 -17.96 -0.71 -4.83
CA ALA A 39 -16.95 -1.21 -3.90
C ALA A 39 -15.74 -0.27 -4.03
N SER A 40 -15.56 0.59 -3.03
CA SER A 40 -14.36 1.41 -2.91
C SER A 40 -13.15 0.48 -2.91
N SER A 41 -12.12 0.80 -3.71
CA SER A 41 -10.90 0.00 -3.78
C SER A 41 -10.26 -0.16 -2.40
N SER A 42 -9.49 -1.24 -2.21
CA SER A 42 -8.74 -1.50 -0.98
C SER A 42 -7.92 -0.27 -0.58
N ASP A 43 -7.31 0.38 -1.56
CA ASP A 43 -6.60 1.65 -1.46
C ASP A 43 -7.46 2.72 -0.80
N ALA A 44 -8.63 3.02 -1.36
CA ALA A 44 -9.50 4.09 -0.86
C ALA A 44 -9.97 3.82 0.57
N LEU A 45 -10.15 2.55 0.96
CA LEU A 45 -10.59 2.17 2.29
C LEU A 45 -9.48 2.20 3.33
N LEU A 46 -8.41 1.43 3.10
CA LEU A 46 -7.31 1.28 4.05
C LEU A 46 -6.55 2.60 4.17
N TRP A 47 -6.12 3.17 3.04
CA TRP A 47 -5.40 4.44 3.02
C TRP A 47 -6.27 5.59 3.52
N GLY A 48 -7.52 5.70 3.03
CA GLY A 48 -8.47 6.71 3.47
C GLY A 48 -8.68 6.69 4.99
N GLY A 49 -8.69 5.50 5.57
CA GLY A 49 -8.79 5.26 7.00
C GLY A 49 -7.54 5.55 7.83
N ALA A 50 -6.41 5.99 7.26
CA ALA A 50 -5.18 6.30 8.00
C ALA A 50 -4.46 7.58 7.51
N THR A 51 -5.15 8.43 6.75
CA THR A 51 -4.58 9.67 6.19
C THR A 51 -4.11 10.68 7.24
N ASP A 52 -4.72 10.67 8.42
CA ASP A 52 -4.31 11.43 9.61
C ASP A 52 -2.92 10.99 10.10
N ILE A 53 -2.63 9.69 10.08
CA ILE A 53 -1.36 9.14 10.51
C ILE A 53 -0.26 9.40 9.47
N SER A 54 -0.53 9.20 8.17
CA SER A 54 0.46 9.53 7.13
C SER A 54 0.82 11.03 7.10
N THR A 55 -0.17 11.88 7.38
CA THR A 55 0.01 13.31 7.66
C THR A 55 0.96 13.55 8.83
N CYS A 56 0.78 12.84 9.95
CA CYS A 56 1.70 12.91 11.09
C CYS A 56 3.11 12.44 10.75
N VAL A 57 3.26 11.36 9.96
CA VAL A 57 4.56 10.87 9.51
C VAL A 57 5.27 11.94 8.67
N LEU A 58 4.58 12.57 7.73
CA LEU A 58 5.15 13.64 6.90
C LEU A 58 5.56 14.87 7.72
N ALA A 59 4.83 15.16 8.80
CA ALA A 59 5.13 16.24 9.73
C ALA A 59 6.15 15.86 10.82
N SER A 60 6.60 14.60 10.87
CA SER A 60 7.58 14.14 11.85
C SER A 60 8.90 14.90 11.70
N PRO A 61 9.65 15.16 12.79
CA PRO A 61 10.94 15.84 12.70
C PRO A 61 11.93 15.12 11.81
N PHE A 62 11.90 13.79 11.79
CA PHE A 62 12.75 12.99 10.91
C PHE A 62 12.52 13.33 9.43
N ILE A 63 11.27 13.25 8.95
CA ILE A 63 10.94 13.51 7.55
C ILE A 63 11.13 15.00 7.20
N ARG A 64 10.72 15.92 8.09
CA ARG A 64 10.90 17.36 7.86
C ARG A 64 12.37 17.76 7.76
N SER A 65 13.19 17.35 8.73
CA SER A 65 14.62 17.66 8.68
C SER A 65 15.31 16.96 7.50
N MET A 66 14.79 15.83 7.03
CA MET A 66 15.27 15.22 5.79
C MET A 66 14.91 16.03 4.54
N CYS A 67 13.71 16.61 4.46
CA CYS A 67 13.34 17.56 3.40
C CYS A 67 14.24 18.81 3.42
N ASP A 68 14.43 19.39 4.61
CA ASP A 68 15.16 20.64 4.81
C ASP A 68 16.68 20.46 4.66
N GLY A 69 17.16 19.21 4.57
CA GLY A 69 18.59 18.88 4.50
C GLY A 69 19.33 19.12 5.82
N THR A 70 18.62 19.26 6.93
CA THR A 70 19.15 19.57 8.26
C THR A 70 19.13 18.39 9.21
N LEU A 71 18.69 17.21 8.78
CA LEU A 71 18.70 16.01 9.61
C LEU A 71 20.13 15.71 10.07
N ASP A 72 20.31 15.46 11.36
CA ASP A 72 21.60 15.03 11.88
C ASP A 72 21.91 13.63 11.35
N ALA A 73 23.10 13.44 10.78
CA ALA A 73 23.53 12.17 10.21
C ALA A 73 23.46 11.01 11.23
N ARG A 74 23.58 11.28 12.53
CA ARG A 74 23.42 10.26 13.59
C ARG A 74 21.98 9.77 13.71
N HIS A 75 20.99 10.65 13.55
CA HIS A 75 19.58 10.23 13.59
C HIS A 75 19.22 9.41 12.33
N PHE A 76 19.74 9.79 11.17
CA PHE A 76 19.63 8.97 9.96
C PHE A 76 20.28 7.59 10.13
N ALA A 77 21.51 7.55 10.65
CA ALA A 77 22.21 6.30 10.92
C ALA A 77 21.47 5.44 11.95
N GLN A 78 20.93 6.02 13.03
CA GLN A 78 20.12 5.31 14.02
C GLN A 78 18.87 4.69 13.40
N TYR A 79 18.18 5.42 12.51
CA TYR A 79 17.04 4.88 11.76
C TYR A 79 17.44 3.65 10.95
N MET A 80 18.48 3.79 10.11
CA MET A 80 18.95 2.70 9.26
C MET A 80 19.42 1.50 10.09
N ILE A 81 20.17 1.74 11.17
CA ILE A 81 20.64 0.69 12.09
C ILE A 81 19.47 -0.10 12.67
N GLN A 82 18.41 0.56 13.14
CA GLN A 82 17.24 -0.12 13.69
C GLN A 82 16.46 -0.88 12.62
N ASP A 83 16.37 -0.33 11.41
CA ASP A 83 15.75 -1.01 10.27
C ASP A 83 16.51 -2.31 9.94
N MET A 84 17.83 -2.25 9.83
CA MET A 84 18.67 -3.40 9.45
C MET A 84 18.88 -4.43 10.57
N SER A 85 18.99 -3.99 11.82
CA SER A 85 19.33 -4.89 12.96
C SER A 85 18.11 -5.46 13.68
N CYS A 86 16.93 -4.85 13.51
CA CYS A 86 15.74 -5.25 14.25
C CYS A 86 14.52 -5.46 13.33
N TYR A 87 14.12 -4.44 12.55
CA TYR A 87 12.89 -4.54 11.75
C TYR A 87 13.02 -5.58 10.65
N MET A 88 14.04 -5.47 9.79
CA MET A 88 14.24 -6.36 8.64
C MET A 88 14.40 -7.84 9.06
N PRO A 89 15.23 -8.20 10.06
CA PRO A 89 15.30 -9.59 10.54
C PRO A 89 13.97 -10.08 11.12
N GLY A 90 13.34 -9.29 11.99
CA GLY A 90 12.07 -9.67 12.64
C GLY A 90 10.93 -9.84 11.64
N ALA A 91 10.77 -8.90 10.71
CA ALA A 91 9.81 -8.96 9.61
C ALA A 91 10.06 -10.18 8.72
N THR A 92 11.33 -10.49 8.40
CA THR A 92 11.69 -11.67 7.60
C THR A 92 11.30 -12.97 8.31
N GLU A 93 11.55 -13.10 9.61
CA GLU A 93 11.13 -14.28 10.39
C GLU A 93 9.60 -14.46 10.40
N VAL A 94 8.86 -13.36 10.59
CA VAL A 94 7.39 -13.39 10.54
C VAL A 94 6.88 -13.78 9.15
N LEU A 95 7.49 -13.28 8.08
CA LEU A 95 7.13 -13.67 6.71
C LEU A 95 7.43 -15.15 6.43
N LEU A 96 8.52 -15.69 6.98
CA LEU A 96 8.84 -17.11 6.89
C LEU A 96 7.77 -17.97 7.57
N SER A 97 7.32 -17.57 8.77
CA SER A 97 6.27 -18.30 9.49
C SER A 97 4.94 -18.26 8.74
N LEU A 98 4.59 -17.11 8.14
CA LEU A 98 3.40 -16.96 7.30
C LEU A 98 3.47 -17.81 6.03
N TYR A 99 4.63 -17.88 5.38
CA TYR A 99 4.87 -18.77 4.24
C TYR A 99 4.69 -20.24 4.61
N GLN A 100 5.25 -20.68 5.74
CA GLN A 100 5.09 -22.07 6.23
C GLN A 100 3.64 -22.39 6.56
N ARG A 101 2.94 -21.44 7.22
CA ARG A 101 1.52 -21.55 7.55
C ARG A 101 0.66 -21.64 6.28
N SER A 102 0.85 -20.75 5.31
CA SER A 102 0.10 -20.77 4.06
C SER A 102 0.37 -22.03 3.24
N LEU A 103 1.60 -22.54 3.25
CA LEU A 103 1.96 -23.80 2.61
C LEU A 103 1.18 -24.98 3.21
N LYS A 104 1.02 -25.01 4.54
CA LYS A 104 0.23 -26.04 5.26
C LYS A 104 -1.26 -25.89 5.02
N GLU A 105 -1.79 -24.67 5.03
CA GLU A 105 -3.24 -24.39 4.96
C GLU A 105 -3.79 -24.46 3.52
N HIS A 106 -3.00 -24.02 2.53
CA HIS A 106 -3.47 -23.81 1.15
C HIS A 106 -2.63 -24.52 0.08
N GLY A 107 -1.50 -25.12 0.45
CA GLY A 107 -0.60 -25.81 -0.48
C GLY A 107 0.34 -24.89 -1.27
N PRO A 108 1.27 -25.47 -2.06
CA PRO A 108 2.40 -24.74 -2.66
C PRO A 108 2.03 -23.80 -3.82
N GLN A 109 0.88 -24.01 -4.46
CA GLN A 109 0.44 -23.25 -5.64
C GLN A 109 -0.62 -22.19 -5.32
N SER A 110 -0.95 -21.98 -4.04
CA SER A 110 -1.91 -20.95 -3.66
C SER A 110 -1.29 -19.55 -3.81
N ASN A 111 -2.13 -18.56 -4.14
CA ASN A 111 -1.70 -17.16 -4.22
C ASN A 111 -1.08 -16.68 -2.90
N TRP A 112 -1.63 -17.10 -1.75
CA TRP A 112 -1.07 -16.82 -0.42
C TRP A 112 0.36 -17.34 -0.27
N THR A 113 0.58 -18.61 -0.63
CA THR A 113 1.89 -19.25 -0.50
C THR A 113 2.93 -18.63 -1.41
N LEU A 114 2.57 -18.34 -2.66
CA LEU A 114 3.48 -17.66 -3.58
C LEU A 114 3.80 -16.24 -3.10
N PHE A 115 2.79 -15.51 -2.62
CA PHE A 115 2.95 -14.16 -2.07
C PHE A 115 3.93 -14.12 -0.89
N PHE A 116 3.71 -14.93 0.15
CA PHE A 116 4.58 -14.90 1.32
C PHE A 116 5.99 -15.43 1.01
N LYS A 117 6.11 -16.40 0.10
CA LYS A 117 7.42 -16.89 -0.35
C LYS A 117 8.23 -15.77 -1.01
N GLU A 118 7.64 -15.08 -1.97
CA GLU A 118 8.30 -14.00 -2.69
C GLU A 118 8.61 -12.82 -1.77
N THR A 119 7.66 -12.43 -0.91
CA THR A 119 7.84 -11.31 0.03
C THR A 119 8.93 -11.62 1.05
N HIS A 120 8.95 -12.83 1.63
CA HIS A 120 10.03 -13.28 2.50
C HIS A 120 11.40 -13.16 1.81
N GLU A 121 11.52 -13.66 0.58
CA GLU A 121 12.80 -13.65 -0.14
C GLU A 121 13.25 -12.22 -0.46
N ASN A 122 12.33 -11.34 -0.85
CA ASN A 122 12.63 -9.93 -1.09
C ASN A 122 13.14 -9.23 0.17
N TYR A 123 12.51 -9.48 1.32
CA TYR A 123 12.93 -8.91 2.60
C TYR A 123 14.30 -9.43 3.02
N ARG A 124 14.54 -10.74 2.88
CA ARG A 124 15.82 -11.37 3.19
C ARG A 124 16.95 -10.76 2.35
N VAL A 125 16.77 -10.69 1.03
CA VAL A 125 17.77 -10.15 0.11
C VAL A 125 18.02 -8.65 0.36
N TYR A 126 16.95 -7.87 0.57
CA TYR A 126 17.07 -6.45 0.88
C TYR A 126 17.81 -6.22 2.20
N GLY A 127 17.42 -6.92 3.26
CA GLY A 127 18.03 -6.81 4.59
C GLY A 127 19.52 -7.19 4.57
N GLU A 128 19.88 -8.27 3.89
CA GLU A 128 21.29 -8.68 3.72
C GLU A 128 22.11 -7.64 2.95
N ALA A 129 21.53 -7.04 1.91
CA ALA A 129 22.20 -6.03 1.09
C ALA A 129 22.43 -4.72 1.86
N GLU A 130 21.43 -4.24 2.59
CA GLU A 130 21.53 -3.01 3.39
C GLU A 130 22.45 -3.18 4.59
N ALA A 131 22.38 -4.32 5.29
CA ALA A 131 23.23 -4.60 6.45
C ALA A 131 24.73 -4.77 6.08
N LYS A 132 25.05 -4.97 4.80
CA LYS A 132 26.41 -5.18 4.34
C LYS A 132 27.30 -3.98 4.65
N GLY A 133 28.37 -4.21 5.41
CA GLY A 133 29.34 -3.18 5.79
C GLY A 133 29.02 -2.51 7.14
N TRP A 134 27.91 -2.85 7.79
CA TRP A 134 27.59 -2.42 9.14
C TRP A 134 28.02 -3.46 10.17
N ASN A 135 28.52 -3.00 11.32
CA ASN A 135 28.71 -3.85 12.49
C ASN A 135 27.49 -3.72 13.41
N LEU A 136 26.54 -4.65 13.26
CA LEU A 136 25.25 -4.64 13.97
C LEU A 136 25.25 -5.51 15.23
N GLU A 137 26.31 -6.27 15.52
CA GLU A 137 26.34 -7.29 16.59
C GLU A 137 26.04 -6.74 17.99
N LYS A 138 26.33 -5.45 18.22
CA LYS A 138 26.17 -4.79 19.52
C LYS A 138 24.98 -3.84 19.57
N VAL A 139 24.15 -3.83 18.54
CA VAL A 139 22.97 -2.96 18.47
C VAL A 139 21.78 -3.71 19.07
N GLY A 140 21.28 -3.19 20.18
CA GLY A 140 20.00 -3.64 20.73
C GLY A 140 18.81 -3.02 19.98
N PRO A 141 17.67 -3.73 19.90
CA PRO A 141 16.46 -3.16 19.34
C PRO A 141 15.95 -2.02 20.23
N SER A 142 15.44 -0.96 19.58
CA SER A 142 14.71 0.11 20.24
C SER A 142 13.31 -0.36 20.64
N ASN A 143 12.70 0.28 21.64
CA ASN A 143 11.33 -0.02 22.05
C ASN A 143 10.33 0.10 20.89
N ALA A 144 10.51 1.09 20.00
CA ALA A 144 9.65 1.27 18.85
C ALA A 144 9.79 0.12 17.84
N CYS A 145 11.03 -0.30 17.55
CA CYS A 145 11.25 -1.44 16.67
C CYS A 145 10.70 -2.75 17.27
N THR A 146 10.94 -3.02 18.55
CA THR A 146 10.38 -4.18 19.24
C THR A 146 8.86 -4.18 19.18
N ALA A 147 8.21 -3.04 19.48
CA ALA A 147 6.76 -2.92 19.42
C ALA A 147 6.20 -3.19 18.00
N TYR A 148 6.90 -2.75 16.96
CA TYR A 148 6.50 -3.01 15.58
C TYR A 148 6.62 -4.50 15.25
N VAL A 149 7.78 -5.12 15.47
CA VAL A 149 8.01 -6.54 15.17
C VAL A 149 7.06 -7.43 15.99
N ASP A 150 6.82 -7.11 17.26
CA ASP A 150 5.90 -7.85 18.12
C ASP A 150 4.46 -7.75 17.62
N PHE A 151 4.03 -6.57 17.14
CA PHE A 151 2.73 -6.40 16.49
C PHE A 151 2.61 -7.27 15.22
N LEU A 152 3.63 -7.33 14.37
CA LEU A 152 3.64 -8.18 13.18
C LEU A 152 3.57 -9.66 13.57
N ARG A 153 4.36 -10.09 14.55
CA ARG A 153 4.38 -11.47 15.05
C ARG A 153 3.03 -11.87 15.64
N GLN A 154 2.47 -11.04 16.52
CA GLN A 154 1.17 -11.29 17.13
C GLN A 154 0.07 -11.42 16.06
N THR A 155 0.08 -10.53 15.06
CA THR A 155 -0.88 -10.59 13.96
C THR A 155 -0.72 -11.88 13.16
N ALA A 156 0.52 -12.27 12.84
CA ALA A 156 0.79 -13.50 12.09
C ALA A 156 0.35 -14.77 12.83
N GLU A 157 0.47 -14.79 14.16
CA GLU A 157 0.10 -15.92 15.01
C GLU A 157 -1.41 -16.02 15.26
N SER A 158 -2.07 -14.89 15.51
CA SER A 158 -3.45 -14.87 16.01
C SER A 158 -4.52 -14.56 14.95
N GLU A 159 -4.14 -13.96 13.83
CA GLU A 159 -5.09 -13.49 12.81
C GLU A 159 -5.04 -14.31 11.52
N SER A 160 -5.87 -13.95 10.54
CA SER A 160 -5.85 -14.57 9.21
C SER A 160 -4.63 -14.13 8.39
N LEU A 161 -4.25 -14.93 7.38
CA LEU A 161 -3.23 -14.56 6.40
C LEU A 161 -3.53 -13.19 5.75
N ALA A 162 -4.81 -12.91 5.50
CA ALA A 162 -5.26 -11.65 4.94
C ALA A 162 -5.04 -10.45 5.88
N GLN A 163 -5.27 -10.61 7.19
CA GLN A 163 -4.91 -9.59 8.19
C GLN A 163 -3.39 -9.39 8.29
N ALA A 164 -2.60 -10.45 8.16
CA ALA A 164 -1.15 -10.33 8.12
C ALA A 164 -0.68 -9.50 6.92
N VAL A 165 -1.24 -9.70 5.73
CA VAL A 165 -0.93 -8.84 4.57
C VAL A 165 -1.25 -7.37 4.84
N ILE A 166 -2.39 -7.08 5.48
CA ILE A 166 -2.74 -5.71 5.88
C ILE A 166 -1.73 -5.12 6.86
N ALA A 167 -1.26 -5.91 7.84
CA ALA A 167 -0.31 -5.45 8.84
C ALA A 167 1.07 -5.11 8.24
N PHE A 168 1.50 -5.84 7.21
CA PHE A 168 2.74 -5.53 6.48
C PHE A 168 2.59 -4.41 5.46
N ALA A 169 1.36 -4.04 5.09
CA ALA A 169 1.14 -3.14 3.97
C ALA A 169 1.78 -1.74 4.11
N PRO A 170 1.71 -1.06 5.28
CA PRO A 170 2.22 0.30 5.44
C PRO A 170 3.66 0.52 4.99
N CYS A 171 4.59 -0.38 5.29
CA CYS A 171 6.01 -0.18 4.97
C CYS A 171 6.26 0.06 3.47
N SER A 172 5.43 -0.51 2.59
CA SER A 172 5.58 -0.32 1.14
C SER A 172 4.82 0.92 0.67
N VAL A 173 3.54 1.03 1.05
CA VAL A 173 2.67 2.09 0.53
C VAL A 173 3.00 3.47 1.12
N LEU A 174 3.43 3.53 2.39
CA LEU A 174 3.79 4.78 3.05
C LEU A 174 5.10 5.32 2.50
N TRP A 175 6.13 4.49 2.35
CA TRP A 175 7.42 4.92 1.81
C TRP A 175 7.31 5.40 0.36
N ASP A 176 6.49 4.73 -0.45
CA ASP A 176 6.19 5.17 -1.81
C ASP A 176 5.50 6.55 -1.84
N TRP A 177 4.50 6.73 -0.96
CA TRP A 177 3.79 8.00 -0.79
C TRP A 177 4.68 9.13 -0.27
N LEU A 178 5.62 8.81 0.64
CA LEU A 178 6.60 9.74 1.19
C LEU A 178 7.59 10.17 0.12
N ALA A 179 8.15 9.24 -0.65
CA ALA A 179 9.17 9.53 -1.65
C ALA A 179 8.72 10.60 -2.66
N VAL A 180 7.48 10.53 -3.14
CA VAL A 180 6.90 11.53 -4.06
C VAL A 180 6.91 12.94 -3.43
N ARG A 181 6.63 13.04 -2.14
CA ARG A 181 6.57 14.31 -1.40
C ARG A 181 7.95 14.80 -1.00
N MET A 182 8.81 13.90 -0.56
CA MET A 182 10.19 14.17 -0.19
C MET A 182 10.98 14.75 -1.37
N ARG A 183 10.76 14.21 -2.58
CA ARG A 183 11.36 14.77 -3.81
C ARG A 183 10.90 16.19 -4.14
N ARG A 184 9.77 16.66 -3.59
CA ARG A 184 9.23 18.02 -3.84
C ARG A 184 9.67 19.03 -2.79
N CYS A 185 9.83 18.59 -1.53
CA CYS A 185 10.28 19.45 -0.44
C CYS A 185 11.81 19.53 -0.32
N ALA A 186 12.55 18.55 -0.89
CA ALA A 186 14.00 18.51 -0.78
C ALA A 186 14.64 19.80 -1.34
N VAL A 187 15.31 20.55 -0.45
CA VAL A 187 15.97 21.80 -0.82
C VAL A 187 17.22 21.57 -1.69
N PRO A 188 17.63 22.51 -2.56
CA PRO A 188 18.90 22.42 -3.27
C PRO A 188 20.09 22.30 -2.31
N GLY A 189 21.04 21.41 -2.61
CA GLY A 189 22.21 21.15 -1.75
C GLY A 189 21.93 20.20 -0.58
N ASN A 190 20.75 19.59 -0.52
CA ASN A 190 20.39 18.62 0.51
C ASN A 190 21.26 17.34 0.44
N ALA A 191 21.93 17.00 1.54
CA ALA A 191 22.81 15.84 1.67
C ALA A 191 22.10 14.49 1.43
N TYR A 192 20.78 14.44 1.58
CA TYR A 192 19.95 13.24 1.43
C TYR A 192 19.33 13.11 0.03
N THR A 193 19.64 14.01 -0.90
CA THR A 193 19.02 14.05 -2.24
C THR A 193 19.09 12.72 -2.98
N ASP A 194 20.25 12.07 -2.98
CA ASP A 194 20.44 10.83 -3.74
C ASP A 194 19.67 9.67 -3.10
N TRP A 195 19.63 9.61 -1.77
CA TRP A 195 18.82 8.64 -1.04
C TRP A 195 17.32 8.83 -1.32
N ILE A 196 16.82 10.07 -1.27
CA ILE A 196 15.42 10.42 -1.59
C ILE A 196 15.05 10.05 -3.03
N LYS A 197 15.97 10.24 -3.99
CA LYS A 197 15.76 9.86 -5.40
C LYS A 197 15.74 8.36 -5.60
N ALA A 198 16.49 7.61 -4.79
CA ALA A 198 16.56 6.15 -4.87
C ALA A 198 15.33 5.44 -4.30
N LEU A 199 14.54 6.11 -3.45
CA LEU A 199 13.28 5.55 -2.93
C LEU A 199 12.29 5.25 -4.08
N PRO A 200 11.48 4.18 -4.00
CA PRO A 200 10.38 3.97 -4.93
C PRO A 200 9.39 5.12 -4.83
N ALA A 201 8.86 5.59 -5.97
CA ALA A 201 7.92 6.70 -6.01
C ALA A 201 6.95 6.54 -7.18
N THR A 202 6.05 5.57 -7.06
CA THR A 202 4.88 5.49 -7.91
C THR A 202 4.05 6.76 -7.70
N LYS A 203 3.45 7.29 -8.77
CA LYS A 203 2.64 8.52 -8.69
C LYS A 203 1.25 8.26 -8.07
N LYS A 204 1.03 7.09 -7.47
CA LYS A 204 -0.24 6.72 -6.82
C LYS A 204 -0.26 7.20 -5.37
N GLN A 205 -1.45 7.28 -4.78
CA GLN A 205 -1.58 7.61 -3.35
C GLN A 205 -1.21 6.43 -2.45
N ALA A 206 -1.47 5.22 -2.92
CA ALA A 206 -0.98 3.95 -2.43
C ALA A 206 -1.07 2.95 -3.59
N ASP A 207 -0.20 1.94 -3.65
CA ASP A 207 -0.30 0.87 -4.65
C ASP A 207 -0.43 -0.48 -3.95
N PHE A 208 -1.68 -0.90 -3.73
CA PHE A 208 -1.96 -2.22 -3.20
C PHE A 208 -2.25 -3.24 -4.32
N ASN A 209 -2.05 -2.90 -5.61
CA ASN A 209 -2.51 -3.72 -6.73
C ASN A 209 -1.95 -5.15 -6.73
N ALA A 210 -0.73 -5.36 -6.23
CA ALA A 210 -0.15 -6.69 -6.11
C ALA A 210 -0.85 -7.55 -5.04
N TRP A 211 -1.55 -6.91 -4.11
CA TRP A 211 -2.20 -7.51 -2.93
C TRP A 211 -3.72 -7.42 -3.02
N ASP A 212 -4.27 -6.71 -4.00
CA ASP A 212 -5.67 -6.34 -4.07
C ASP A 212 -6.64 -7.52 -3.94
N PRO A 213 -6.43 -8.66 -4.62
CA PRO A 213 -7.28 -9.83 -4.43
C PRO A 213 -7.26 -10.38 -2.99
N LEU A 214 -6.09 -10.32 -2.33
CA LEU A 214 -5.87 -10.78 -0.96
C LEU A 214 -6.47 -9.81 0.08
N LEU A 215 -6.37 -8.51 -0.19
CA LEU A 215 -6.91 -7.46 0.67
C LEU A 215 -8.43 -7.36 0.58
N GLN A 216 -9.00 -7.57 -0.61
CA GLN A 216 -10.45 -7.62 -0.78
C GLN A 216 -11.06 -8.75 0.04
N GLU A 217 -10.40 -9.91 0.13
CA GLU A 217 -10.86 -11.01 0.99
C GLU A 217 -10.93 -10.58 2.47
N ALA A 218 -9.89 -9.91 2.99
CA ALA A 218 -9.89 -9.38 4.35
C ALA A 218 -11.00 -8.36 4.59
N LEU A 219 -11.13 -7.39 3.68
CA LEU A 219 -12.09 -6.30 3.78
C LEU A 219 -13.55 -6.79 3.70
N GLN A 220 -13.81 -7.84 2.92
CA GLN A 220 -15.15 -8.46 2.84
C GLN A 220 -15.49 -9.25 4.10
N ARG A 221 -14.50 -9.87 4.73
CA ARG A 221 -14.70 -10.69 5.94
C ARG A 221 -14.93 -9.83 7.19
N ASP A 222 -14.03 -8.89 7.44
CA ASP A 222 -14.15 -7.95 8.56
C ASP A 222 -13.46 -6.62 8.21
N ARG A 223 -14.27 -5.70 7.68
CA ARG A 223 -13.81 -4.36 7.33
C ARG A 223 -13.34 -3.57 8.55
N ALA A 224 -14.00 -3.69 9.69
CA ALA A 224 -13.67 -2.90 10.88
C ALA A 224 -12.32 -3.33 11.44
N GLN A 225 -12.09 -4.64 11.55
CA GLN A 225 -10.80 -5.20 11.95
C GLN A 225 -9.70 -4.79 10.96
N SER A 226 -9.94 -4.95 9.66
CA SER A 226 -8.97 -4.60 8.61
C SER A 226 -8.50 -3.14 8.70
N LEU A 227 -9.43 -2.20 8.91
CA LEU A 227 -9.10 -0.79 9.10
C LEU A 227 -8.31 -0.56 10.40
N GLN A 228 -8.65 -1.26 11.48
CA GLN A 228 -7.91 -1.17 12.75
C GLN A 228 -6.49 -1.73 12.64
N THR A 229 -6.32 -2.88 11.98
CA THR A 229 -5.01 -3.50 11.73
C THR A 229 -4.12 -2.57 10.91
N PHE A 230 -4.63 -2.01 9.82
CA PHE A 230 -3.89 -1.06 8.99
C PHE A 230 -3.52 0.21 9.77
N ARG A 231 -4.46 0.79 10.52
CA ARG A 231 -4.18 1.96 11.36
C ARG A 231 -3.13 1.67 12.43
N LYS A 232 -3.17 0.51 13.09
CA LYS A 232 -2.15 0.10 14.07
C LYS A 232 -0.77 -0.01 13.43
N ALA A 233 -0.69 -0.63 12.26
CA ALA A 233 0.55 -0.74 11.50
C ALA A 233 1.10 0.64 11.10
N MET A 234 0.24 1.56 10.62
CA MET A 234 0.62 2.96 10.34
C MET A 234 1.10 3.72 11.59
N ILE A 235 0.57 3.41 12.77
CA ILE A 235 1.06 3.99 14.04
C ILE A 235 2.47 3.46 14.34
N GLN A 236 2.75 2.18 14.11
CA GLN A 236 4.09 1.64 14.30
C GLN A 236 5.11 2.34 13.39
N GLU A 237 4.77 2.63 12.14
CA GLU A 237 5.60 3.45 11.24
C GLU A 237 5.91 4.82 11.84
N LEU A 238 4.87 5.54 12.32
CA LEU A 238 5.04 6.84 12.96
C LEU A 238 5.95 6.77 14.19
N GLU A 239 5.72 5.81 15.08
CA GLU A 239 6.55 5.62 16.28
C GLU A 239 7.99 5.25 15.93
N PHE A 240 8.21 4.50 14.86
CA PHE A 240 9.54 4.17 14.37
C PHE A 240 10.30 5.44 13.93
N PHE A 241 9.69 6.32 13.14
CA PHE A 241 10.28 7.63 12.79
C PHE A 241 10.55 8.51 14.01
N ASN A 242 9.65 8.50 15.00
CA ASN A 242 9.79 9.32 16.20
C ASN A 242 10.86 8.81 17.17
N SER A 243 11.21 7.52 17.07
CA SER A 243 12.17 6.89 17.99
C SER A 243 13.60 7.41 17.82
N VAL A 244 13.92 8.02 16.68
CA VAL A 244 15.28 8.43 16.31
C VAL A 244 15.52 9.93 16.39
N VAL A 245 14.48 10.75 16.51
CA VAL A 245 14.63 12.20 16.73
C VAL A 245 14.04 12.57 18.09
N PRO A 246 14.87 12.93 19.08
CA PRO A 246 14.40 13.26 20.43
C PRO A 246 13.38 14.40 20.46
N GLY A 247 12.38 14.29 21.34
CA GLY A 247 11.50 15.39 21.71
C GLY A 247 10.22 15.53 20.87
N PHE A 248 9.98 14.66 19.89
CA PHE A 248 8.66 14.61 19.25
C PHE A 248 7.66 13.88 20.14
N LYS A 249 6.54 14.54 20.42
CA LYS A 249 5.35 13.92 20.97
C LYS A 249 4.22 14.23 19.98
N PRO A 250 3.64 13.24 19.29
CA PRO A 250 2.42 13.50 18.54
C PRO A 250 1.39 14.06 19.53
N ALA A 251 0.59 15.03 19.08
CA ALA A 251 -0.48 15.55 19.92
C ALA A 251 -1.32 14.36 20.44
N THR A 252 -1.88 14.48 21.65
CA THR A 252 -2.69 13.42 22.30
C THR A 252 -3.92 13.01 21.50
N SER A 253 -4.19 13.71 20.39
CA SER A 253 -5.04 13.36 19.26
C SER A 253 -4.18 13.40 17.98
N PHE A 254 -4.34 12.48 17.03
CA PHE A 254 -3.66 12.45 15.70
C PHE A 254 -4.03 13.67 14.81
N HIS A 255 -3.81 14.87 15.32
CA HIS A 255 -3.96 16.15 14.63
C HIS A 255 -2.55 16.71 14.45
N CYS A 256 -1.90 16.29 13.37
CA CYS A 256 -0.67 16.90 12.91
C CYS A 256 -1.01 17.86 11.77
N GLU A 257 -0.54 19.10 11.85
CA GLU A 257 -0.64 20.03 10.73
C GLU A 257 0.51 19.74 9.76
N VAL A 258 0.18 19.41 8.51
CA VAL A 258 1.18 19.35 7.43
C VAL A 258 1.47 20.77 6.99
N PRO A 259 2.74 21.22 7.00
CA PRO A 259 3.10 22.51 6.43
C PRO A 259 2.63 22.64 4.96
N PRO A 260 2.11 23.80 4.52
CA PRO A 260 1.50 23.97 3.19
C PRO A 260 2.39 23.51 2.03
N GLU A 261 3.70 23.67 2.14
CA GLU A 261 4.73 23.22 1.20
C GLU A 261 4.77 21.70 1.02
N LEU A 262 4.49 20.93 2.08
CA LEU A 262 4.37 19.48 2.08
C LEU A 262 2.94 19.03 1.68
N ALA A 263 1.94 19.89 1.89
CA ALA A 263 0.53 19.65 1.56
C ALA A 263 0.17 19.93 0.09
N LYS A 264 1.02 20.65 -0.68
CA LYS A 264 0.84 20.96 -2.12
C LYS A 264 0.91 19.75 -3.07
N GLY A 265 0.65 18.55 -2.56
CA GLY A 265 0.60 17.29 -3.30
C GLY A 265 -0.71 16.51 -3.12
N GLY A 266 -1.81 17.16 -2.73
CA GLY A 266 -3.12 16.59 -3.01
C GLY A 266 -3.21 16.33 -4.52
N ILE A 267 -3.61 15.13 -4.93
CA ILE A 267 -4.17 14.92 -6.26
C ILE A 267 -5.47 15.72 -6.28
N ARG A 268 -5.37 17.03 -6.44
CA ARG A 268 -6.51 17.87 -6.79
C ARG A 268 -6.59 17.79 -8.31
N ASP A 269 -7.71 17.26 -8.79
CA ASP A 269 -8.27 17.45 -10.14
C ASP A 269 -7.99 16.42 -11.26
N ALA A 270 -7.35 15.26 -11.01
CA ALA A 270 -7.22 14.24 -12.06
C ALA A 270 -8.36 13.20 -12.15
N GLU A 271 -9.18 13.02 -11.10
CA GLU A 271 -10.17 11.93 -11.03
C GLU A 271 -11.63 12.34 -11.27
N ARG A 272 -11.90 13.29 -12.18
CA ARG A 272 -13.28 13.58 -12.63
C ARG A 272 -13.58 13.29 -14.09
N LYS A 273 -12.61 12.84 -14.88
CA LYS A 273 -12.83 12.47 -16.28
C LYS A 273 -11.95 11.27 -16.66
N GLY A 274 -12.48 10.07 -16.47
CA GLY A 274 -11.72 8.87 -16.82
C GLY A 274 -12.46 7.53 -16.83
N ASP A 275 -13.76 7.46 -16.54
CA ASP A 275 -14.52 6.22 -16.71
C ASP A 275 -14.81 5.98 -18.19
N LYS A 276 -13.87 5.32 -18.86
CA LYS A 276 -14.19 4.39 -19.95
C LYS A 276 -13.62 3.03 -19.58
N VAL A 277 -14.50 2.21 -19.04
CA VAL A 277 -14.34 0.77 -18.90
C VAL A 277 -13.87 0.20 -20.25
N LEU A 278 -12.61 -0.24 -20.31
CA LEU A 278 -12.17 -1.18 -21.33
C LEU A 278 -12.11 -2.56 -20.67
N THR A 279 -13.21 -3.30 -20.78
CA THR A 279 -13.20 -4.75 -20.66
C THR A 279 -12.33 -5.34 -21.76
N CYS A 280 -11.20 -5.95 -21.40
CA CYS A 280 -10.52 -6.92 -22.25
C CYS A 280 -10.20 -8.17 -21.44
N LEU A 281 -10.85 -9.26 -21.86
CA LEU A 281 -10.54 -10.65 -21.57
C LEU A 281 -9.06 -10.92 -21.88
N GLY A 282 -8.35 -11.61 -20.99
CA GLY A 282 -6.99 -12.07 -21.27
C GLY A 282 -6.32 -12.70 -20.06
N LEU A 283 -6.39 -14.02 -19.96
CA LEU A 283 -5.60 -14.87 -19.06
C LEU A 283 -4.09 -14.66 -19.27
N GLY A 284 -3.33 -14.68 -18.17
CA GLY A 284 -1.89 -15.02 -18.18
C GLY A 284 -0.92 -13.85 -17.99
N PHE A 285 -0.04 -14.00 -16.99
CA PHE A 285 1.18 -13.21 -16.73
C PHE A 285 1.02 -11.80 -16.14
N ILE A 286 0.82 -11.70 -14.82
CA ILE A 286 1.19 -10.48 -14.06
C ILE A 286 1.78 -10.91 -12.70
N ALA A 287 3.10 -11.05 -12.65
CA ALA A 287 3.87 -11.15 -11.39
C ALA A 287 5.28 -10.54 -11.49
N LEU A 288 5.57 -9.67 -12.47
CA LEU A 288 6.93 -9.18 -12.72
C LEU A 288 7.09 -7.65 -12.78
N GLY A 289 6.00 -6.88 -12.66
CA GLY A 289 6.04 -5.45 -12.99
C GLY A 289 6.50 -4.51 -11.86
N VAL A 290 6.17 -4.81 -10.60
CA VAL A 290 6.32 -3.84 -9.50
C VAL A 290 7.66 -3.99 -8.78
N LEU A 291 8.18 -5.21 -8.68
CA LEU A 291 9.45 -5.51 -8.01
C LEU A 291 10.68 -5.29 -8.90
N GLN A 292 10.54 -5.42 -10.23
CA GLN A 292 11.65 -5.23 -11.16
C GLN A 292 12.17 -3.78 -11.19
N TRP A 293 11.41 -2.80 -10.70
CA TRP A 293 11.86 -1.41 -10.62
C TRP A 293 12.85 -1.16 -9.47
N CYS A 294 12.72 -1.86 -8.34
CA CYS A 294 13.71 -1.79 -7.24
C CYS A 294 15.06 -2.43 -7.61
N PHE A 295 15.06 -3.40 -8.54
CA PHE A 295 16.24 -4.23 -8.82
C PHE A 295 17.09 -3.78 -10.01
N CYS A 296 16.61 -2.92 -10.92
CA CYS A 296 17.31 -2.68 -12.19
C CYS A 296 18.33 -1.50 -12.21
N GLN A 297 18.56 -0.77 -11.11
CA GLN A 297 19.44 0.42 -11.12
C GLN A 297 20.46 0.52 -9.97
N ARG A 298 20.54 -0.44 -9.03
CA ARG A 298 21.58 -0.38 -7.98
C ARG A 298 22.89 -0.97 -8.47
N GLY A 299 23.75 -0.13 -9.05
CA GLY A 299 25.19 -0.30 -8.90
C GLY A 299 25.58 -0.14 -7.42
N PRO A 300 26.73 -0.69 -6.97
CA PRO A 300 27.16 -0.59 -5.58
C PRO A 300 27.24 0.89 -5.15
N ILE A 301 26.74 1.18 -3.94
CA ILE A 301 26.95 2.48 -3.28
C ILE A 301 28.47 2.67 -3.16
N PRO A 302 29.04 3.78 -3.69
CA PRO A 302 30.47 4.04 -3.53
C PRO A 302 30.80 4.15 -2.03
N PRO A 303 31.92 3.57 -1.58
CA PRO A 303 32.32 3.68 -0.19
C PRO A 303 32.44 5.15 0.20
N MET A 304 31.95 5.52 1.38
CA MET A 304 32.23 6.83 1.96
C MET A 304 33.73 6.94 2.16
N GLU A 305 34.42 7.61 1.24
CA GLU A 305 35.83 7.88 1.38
C GLU A 305 36.05 8.92 2.49
N LYS A 306 36.55 8.38 3.61
CA LYS A 306 37.22 8.99 4.75
C LYS A 306 36.35 9.21 6.00
N PRO A 307 36.83 8.74 7.17
CA PRO A 307 36.21 9.08 8.45
C PRO A 307 36.45 10.56 8.72
N LEU A 308 35.37 11.30 8.97
CA LEU A 308 35.47 12.59 9.65
C LEU A 308 35.77 12.29 11.12
N LEU A 309 37.05 12.40 11.47
CA LEU A 309 37.50 12.66 12.84
C LEU A 309 37.02 14.05 13.28
#